data_AF-A0A7C5B9Y8-F1
#
_entry.id   AF-A0A7C5B9Y8-F1
#
_cell.length_a   1.000
_cell.length_b   1.000
_cell.length_c   1.000
_cell.angle_alpha   90.00
_cell.angle_beta   90.00
_cell.angle_gamma   90.00
#
_symmetry.space_group_name_H-M   'P 1'
#
loop_
_entity.id
_entity.type
_entity.pdbx_description
1 polymer ?
#
loop_
_entity_poly.entity_id
_entity_poly.type
_entity_poly.pdbx_seq_one_letter_code
_entity_poly.pdbx_strand_id
1 'polypeptide(L)'
;MVYGEYVDMSISWLGTVTIEAKEVAKIMREKLELLEYEFSREKSEKMYSQTYMIVPMPRMAYVYRFDVKKPARFIIDVYETKETHSQKITYIEIPTITEDNERQIRRLMREVAKALPREPWKFTIGQMLQYGIITAWWDSRKSRLAWEFFGIK
;
A
#
# COMPACT_ATOMS: atom_id res chain seq x y z
N MET A 1 -23.12 -1.15 35.23
CA MET A 1 -23.17 -1.51 33.79
C MET A 1 -21.83 -1.10 33.21
N VAL A 2 -20.92 -2.06 33.07
CA VAL A 2 -19.60 -1.82 32.45
C VAL A 2 -19.80 -2.07 30.96
N TYR A 3 -19.72 -1.01 30.15
CA TYR A 3 -19.66 -1.14 28.70
C TYR A 3 -18.38 -1.91 28.38
N GLY A 4 -18.53 -3.11 27.84
CA GLY A 4 -17.42 -3.87 27.29
C GLY A 4 -16.87 -3.13 26.09
N GLU A 5 -15.72 -2.51 26.24
CA GLU A 5 -14.86 -2.12 25.13
C GLU A 5 -14.48 -3.39 24.39
N TYR A 6 -15.20 -3.71 23.31
CA TYR A 6 -14.68 -4.59 22.28
C TYR A 6 -13.46 -3.86 21.70
N VAL A 7 -12.28 -4.27 22.12
CA VAL A 7 -11.03 -3.93 21.43
C VAL A 7 -11.11 -4.62 20.07
N ASP A 8 -11.66 -3.91 19.08
CA ASP A 8 -11.61 -4.34 17.69
C ASP A 8 -10.13 -4.46 17.31
N MET A 9 -9.63 -5.70 17.23
CA MET A 9 -8.23 -6.02 16.94
C MET A 9 -7.94 -5.78 15.46
N SER A 10 -8.16 -4.55 15.00
CA SER A 10 -7.87 -4.14 13.65
C SER A 10 -6.37 -3.91 13.48
N ILE A 11 -5.79 -4.59 12.49
CA ILE A 11 -4.38 -4.43 12.14
C ILE A 11 -4.31 -3.49 10.94
N SER A 12 -3.40 -2.51 10.98
CA SER A 12 -3.06 -1.73 9.79
C SER A 12 -1.93 -2.42 9.04
N TRP A 13 -2.02 -2.44 7.71
CA TRP A 13 -0.99 -3.00 6.84
C TRP A 13 -0.45 -1.93 5.90
N LEU A 14 0.86 -1.91 5.73
CA LEU A 14 1.56 -1.01 4.83
C LEU A 14 2.62 -1.80 4.06
N GLY A 15 2.52 -1.80 2.74
CA GLY A 15 3.52 -2.40 1.85
C GLY A 15 4.00 -1.40 0.82
N THR A 16 5.31 -1.40 0.55
CA THR A 16 5.86 -0.58 -0.55
C THR A 16 5.89 -1.35 -1.85
N VAL A 17 5.83 -0.60 -2.95
CA VAL A 17 5.93 -1.09 -4.32
C VAL A 17 6.89 -0.18 -5.10
N THR A 18 7.74 -0.79 -5.90
CA THR A 18 8.74 -0.09 -6.74
C THR A 18 8.20 0.39 -8.09
N ILE A 19 6.88 0.41 -8.25
CA ILE A 19 6.12 0.76 -9.46
C ILE A 19 5.30 2.01 -9.15
N GLU A 20 5.11 2.90 -10.11
CA GLU A 20 4.39 4.17 -9.93
C GLU A 20 2.96 3.96 -9.40
N ALA A 21 2.49 4.88 -8.54
CA ALA A 21 1.18 4.77 -7.90
C ALA A 21 0.04 4.77 -8.90
N LYS A 22 0.19 5.48 -10.02
CA LYS A 22 -0.81 5.52 -11.09
C LYS A 22 -1.00 4.14 -11.73
N GLU A 23 0.10 3.42 -11.97
CA GLU A 23 0.06 2.08 -12.55
C GLU A 23 -0.47 1.07 -11.54
N VAL A 24 -0.01 1.12 -10.29
CA VAL A 24 -0.52 0.27 -9.20
C VAL A 24 -2.01 0.51 -8.98
N ALA A 25 -2.47 1.75 -8.95
CA ALA A 25 -3.89 2.08 -8.81
C ALA A 25 -4.74 1.57 -9.99
N LYS A 26 -4.19 1.60 -11.21
CA LYS A 26 -4.84 1.03 -12.39
C LYS A 26 -5.00 -0.49 -12.24
N ILE A 27 -3.92 -1.19 -11.88
CA ILE A 27 -3.95 -2.65 -11.65
C ILE A 27 -4.92 -3.00 -10.52
N MET A 28 -4.87 -2.27 -9.40
CA MET A 28 -5.77 -2.46 -8.26
C MET A 28 -7.23 -2.37 -8.70
N ARG A 29 -7.57 -1.32 -9.46
CA ARG A 29 -8.91 -1.13 -10.02
C ARG A 29 -9.32 -2.32 -10.89
N GLU A 30 -8.49 -2.71 -11.85
CA GLU A 30 -8.79 -3.82 -12.75
C GLU A 30 -9.03 -5.12 -11.98
N LYS A 31 -8.31 -5.36 -10.87
CA LYS A 31 -8.53 -6.54 -10.03
C LYS A 31 -9.78 -6.46 -9.17
N LEU A 32 -10.13 -5.29 -8.66
CA LEU A 32 -11.42 -5.09 -7.99
C LEU A 32 -12.58 -5.35 -8.96
N GLU A 33 -12.50 -4.84 -10.19
CA GLU A 33 -13.50 -5.07 -11.23
C GLU A 33 -13.57 -6.55 -11.63
N LEU A 34 -12.42 -7.22 -11.83
CA LEU A 34 -12.36 -8.64 -12.17
C LEU A 34 -12.93 -9.54 -11.08
N LEU A 35 -12.78 -9.17 -9.81
CA LEU A 35 -13.32 -9.90 -8.67
C LEU A 35 -14.78 -9.55 -8.38
N GLU A 36 -15.40 -8.68 -9.18
CA GLU A 36 -16.78 -8.20 -9.03
C GLU A 36 -17.02 -7.51 -7.67
N TYR A 37 -16.00 -6.84 -7.14
CA TYR A 37 -16.13 -6.10 -5.89
C TYR A 37 -16.89 -4.79 -6.13
N GLU A 38 -17.78 -4.43 -5.21
CA GLU A 38 -18.46 -3.15 -5.25
C GLU A 38 -17.59 -2.12 -4.54
N PHE A 39 -17.06 -1.12 -5.26
CA PHE A 39 -16.19 -0.10 -4.68
C PHE A 39 -16.48 1.31 -5.21
N SER A 40 -16.18 2.32 -4.39
CA SER A 40 -16.13 3.73 -4.79
C SER A 40 -14.70 4.24 -4.83
N ARG A 41 -14.44 5.16 -5.77
CA ARG A 41 -13.17 5.88 -5.84
C ARG A 41 -13.33 7.26 -5.24
N GLU A 42 -12.54 7.55 -4.22
CA GLU A 42 -12.40 8.91 -3.69
C GLU A 42 -11.05 9.48 -4.11
N LYS A 43 -11.04 10.77 -4.48
CA LYS A 43 -9.80 11.53 -4.61
C LYS A 43 -9.54 12.16 -3.25
N SER A 44 -8.52 11.70 -2.53
CA SER A 44 -8.11 12.29 -1.25
C SER A 44 -6.64 12.69 -1.27
N GLU A 45 -6.25 13.59 -0.37
CA GLU A 45 -4.87 14.00 -0.15
C GLU A 45 -4.42 13.47 1.21
N LYS A 46 -3.23 12.86 1.30
CA LYS A 46 -2.64 12.38 2.55
C LYS A 46 -1.40 13.19 2.88
N MET A 47 -1.37 13.75 4.08
CA MET A 47 -0.17 14.42 4.60
C MET A 47 0.85 13.36 5.02
N TYR A 48 2.09 13.51 4.58
CA TYR A 48 3.24 12.73 5.05
C TYR A 48 4.38 13.67 5.44
N SER A 49 5.20 13.27 6.40
CA SER A 49 6.35 14.04 6.87
C SER A 49 7.64 13.52 6.23
N GLN A 50 8.41 14.41 5.61
CA GLN A 50 9.76 14.10 5.12
C GLN A 50 10.81 14.72 6.06
N THR A 51 11.76 13.93 6.54
CA THR A 51 12.82 14.41 7.44
C THR A 51 14.06 14.84 6.65
N TYR A 52 14.26 16.14 6.48
CA TYR A 52 15.56 16.74 6.16
C TYR A 52 16.11 17.32 7.46
N MET A 53 17.36 17.03 7.81
CA MET A 53 18.09 17.55 9.00
C MET A 53 17.23 18.34 10.01
N ILE A 54 16.72 17.64 11.03
CA ILE A 54 16.10 18.19 12.26
C ILE A 54 14.73 18.91 12.09
N VAL A 55 14.17 19.08 10.88
CA VAL A 55 12.82 19.69 10.71
C VAL A 55 11.90 18.82 9.83
N PRO A 56 10.76 18.32 10.36
CA PRO A 56 9.77 17.61 9.54
C PRO A 56 9.03 18.61 8.65
N MET A 57 9.18 18.47 7.34
CA MET A 57 8.40 19.25 6.35
C MET A 57 7.14 18.47 5.99
N PRO A 58 5.92 19.01 6.23
CA PRO A 58 4.69 18.38 5.78
C PRO A 58 4.61 18.45 4.25
N ARG A 59 4.44 17.30 3.60
CA ARG A 59 4.16 17.20 2.17
C ARG A 59 2.84 16.48 1.95
N MET A 60 2.12 16.89 0.90
CA MET A 60 0.89 16.24 0.49
C MET A 60 1.19 15.20 -0.57
N ALA A 61 0.74 13.97 -0.35
CA ALA A 61 0.71 12.90 -1.34
C ALA A 61 -0.70 12.78 -1.92
N TYR A 62 -0.79 12.66 -3.24
CA TYR A 62 -2.03 12.32 -3.90
C TYR A 62 -2.37 10.85 -3.64
N VAL A 63 -3.59 10.59 -3.16
CA VAL A 63 -4.04 9.24 -2.80
C VAL A 63 -5.11 8.76 -3.76
N TYR A 64 -4.88 7.56 -4.29
CA TYR A 64 -5.91 6.77 -4.94
C TYR A 64 -6.57 5.89 -3.87
N ARG A 65 -7.71 6.35 -3.34
CA ARG A 65 -8.48 5.61 -2.33
C ARG A 65 -9.54 4.74 -2.99
N PHE A 66 -9.57 3.48 -2.60
CA PHE A 66 -10.59 2.50 -2.96
C PHE A 66 -11.37 2.12 -1.69
N ASP A 67 -12.62 2.56 -1.61
CA ASP A 67 -13.55 2.15 -0.56
C ASP A 67 -14.39 0.98 -1.08
N VAL A 68 -14.05 -0.24 -0.64
CA VAL A 68 -14.72 -1.47 -1.02
C VAL A 68 -15.88 -1.71 -0.06
N LYS A 69 -17.09 -1.86 -0.61
CA LYS A 69 -18.34 -2.04 0.14
C LYS A 69 -18.77 -3.50 0.20
N LYS A 70 -18.51 -4.27 -0.87
CA LYS A 70 -18.79 -5.71 -0.98
C LYS A 70 -17.65 -6.41 -1.71
N PRO A 71 -17.34 -7.68 -1.37
CA PRO A 71 -18.04 -8.58 -0.45
C PRO A 71 -17.78 -8.35 1.05
N ALA A 72 -16.77 -7.56 1.39
CA ALA A 72 -16.48 -7.12 2.76
C ALA A 72 -16.09 -5.64 2.73
N ARG A 73 -16.28 -4.93 3.84
CA ARG A 73 -15.93 -3.51 3.94
C ARG A 73 -14.45 -3.33 4.28
N PHE A 74 -13.72 -2.62 3.43
CA PHE A 74 -12.33 -2.24 3.69
C PHE A 74 -11.89 -1.10 2.76
N ILE A 75 -10.85 -0.39 3.19
CA ILE A 75 -10.25 0.72 2.44
C ILE A 75 -8.85 0.32 1.99
N ILE A 76 -8.51 0.68 0.76
CA ILE A 76 -7.15 0.59 0.24
C ILE A 76 -6.72 1.94 -0.28
N ASP A 77 -5.60 2.43 0.23
CA ASP A 77 -4.98 3.67 -0.21
C ASP A 77 -3.70 3.35 -0.99
N VAL A 78 -3.58 3.91 -2.19
CA VAL A 78 -2.35 3.86 -2.99
C VAL A 78 -1.82 5.27 -3.16
N TYR A 79 -0.59 5.54 -2.75
CA TYR A 79 -0.01 6.88 -2.81
C TYR A 79 1.50 6.88 -3.01
N GLU A 80 2.02 7.99 -3.50
CA GLU A 80 3.46 8.24 -3.66
C GLU A 80 3.95 9.21 -2.59
N THR A 81 4.96 8.82 -1.81
CA THR A 81 5.74 9.77 -1.00
C THR A 81 7.05 10.08 -1.72
N LYS A 82 7.54 11.31 -1.58
CA LYS A 82 8.93 11.63 -1.91
C LYS A 82 9.78 11.49 -0.66
N GLU A 83 10.55 10.42 -0.53
CA GLU A 83 11.49 10.23 0.60
C GLU A 83 12.77 11.08 0.42
N THR A 84 13.17 11.37 -0.82
CA THR A 84 14.33 12.25 -1.17
C THR A 84 13.98 13.26 -2.28
N HIS A 85 14.89 14.16 -2.65
CA HIS A 85 14.65 15.23 -3.64
C HIS A 85 14.26 14.69 -5.04
N SER A 86 14.71 13.49 -5.39
CA SER A 86 14.63 12.96 -6.75
C SER A 86 13.67 11.78 -6.91
N GLN A 87 13.08 11.26 -5.82
CA GLN A 87 12.48 9.94 -5.89
C GLN A 87 11.15 9.84 -5.18
N LYS A 88 10.30 8.97 -5.75
CA LYS A 88 8.98 8.65 -5.25
C LYS A 88 8.92 7.17 -4.93
N ILE A 89 8.37 6.82 -3.77
CA ILE A 89 8.04 5.44 -3.40
C ILE A 89 6.54 5.34 -3.37
N THR A 90 6.02 4.27 -3.97
CA THR A 90 4.61 3.96 -3.91
C THR A 90 4.32 3.06 -2.73
N TYR A 91 3.31 3.43 -1.96
CA TYR A 91 2.79 2.68 -0.84
C TYR A 91 1.39 2.19 -1.18
N ILE A 92 1.10 0.97 -0.75
CA ILE A 92 -0.24 0.44 -0.61
C ILE A 92 -0.50 0.31 0.88
N GLU A 93 -1.56 0.93 1.36
CA GLU A 93 -1.96 0.91 2.76
C GLU A 93 -3.38 0.39 2.89
N ILE A 94 -3.58 -0.43 3.90
CA ILE A 94 -4.87 -0.97 4.29
C ILE A 94 -5.04 -0.60 5.77
N PRO A 95 -5.79 0.48 6.08
CA PRO A 95 -5.83 1.02 7.43
C PRO A 95 -6.45 0.05 8.45
N THR A 96 -7.34 -0.84 8.00
CA THR A 96 -8.16 -1.68 8.86
C THR A 96 -8.33 -3.07 8.25
N ILE A 97 -7.56 -4.03 8.76
CA ILE A 97 -7.74 -5.46 8.51
C ILE A 97 -8.39 -6.08 9.74
N THR A 98 -9.56 -6.69 9.54
CA THR A 98 -10.31 -7.46 10.54
C THR A 98 -10.46 -8.90 10.05
N GLU A 99 -10.80 -9.83 10.94
CA GLU A 99 -11.00 -11.24 10.55
C GLU A 99 -12.04 -11.41 9.42
N ASP A 100 -13.07 -10.56 9.42
CA ASP A 100 -14.15 -10.59 8.42
C ASP A 100 -13.68 -10.21 7.01
N ASN A 101 -12.74 -9.27 6.89
CA ASN A 101 -12.29 -8.74 5.60
C ASN A 101 -10.94 -9.33 5.14
N GLU A 102 -10.16 -9.94 6.04
CA GLU A 102 -8.81 -10.45 5.77
C GLU A 102 -8.80 -11.40 4.57
N ARG A 103 -9.77 -12.31 4.47
CA ARG A 103 -9.85 -13.28 3.37
C ARG A 103 -10.00 -12.59 2.02
N GLN A 104 -10.83 -11.55 1.94
CA GLN A 104 -11.12 -10.82 0.71
C GLN A 104 -9.95 -9.94 0.30
N ILE A 105 -9.31 -9.31 1.28
CA ILE A 105 -8.09 -8.52 1.11
C ILE A 105 -6.96 -9.42 0.61
N ARG A 106 -6.73 -10.57 1.24
CA ARG A 106 -5.69 -11.53 0.86
C ARG A 106 -5.91 -12.11 -0.53
N ARG A 107 -7.17 -12.28 -0.96
CA ARG A 107 -7.50 -12.68 -2.33
C ARG A 107 -7.13 -11.58 -3.31
N LEU A 108 -7.57 -10.35 -3.05
CA LEU A 108 -7.28 -9.18 -3.89
C LEU A 108 -5.77 -8.94 -4.01
N MET A 109 -5.04 -8.89 -2.90
CA MET A 109 -3.60 -8.61 -2.90
C MET A 109 -2.80 -9.68 -3.64
N ARG A 110 -3.24 -10.95 -3.63
CA ARG A 110 -2.64 -12.01 -4.45
C ARG A 110 -2.87 -11.78 -5.94
N GLU A 111 -4.07 -11.39 -6.35
CA GLU A 111 -4.37 -11.10 -7.76
C GLU A 111 -3.65 -9.83 -8.25
N VAL A 112 -3.50 -8.83 -7.38
CA VAL A 112 -2.70 -7.63 -7.66
C VAL A 112 -1.24 -8.01 -7.86
N ALA A 113 -0.65 -8.78 -6.93
CA ALA A 113 0.75 -9.17 -7.01
C ALA A 113 1.07 -9.98 -8.28
N LYS A 114 0.16 -10.86 -8.73
CA LYS A 114 0.31 -11.61 -9.99
C LYS A 114 0.29 -10.72 -11.24
N ALA A 115 -0.39 -9.58 -11.17
CA ALA A 115 -0.54 -8.68 -12.31
C ALA A 115 0.52 -7.57 -12.36
N LEU A 116 1.30 -7.41 -11.30
CA LEU A 116 2.47 -6.54 -11.34
C LEU A 116 3.50 -7.11 -12.33
N PRO A 117 4.18 -6.27 -13.12
CA PRO A 117 5.19 -6.72 -14.10
C PRO A 117 6.41 -7.41 -13.47
N ARG A 118 6.58 -7.27 -12.15
CA ARG A 118 7.66 -7.85 -11.35
C ARG A 118 7.23 -7.92 -9.89
N GLU A 119 8.00 -8.63 -9.07
CA GLU A 119 7.79 -8.65 -7.62
C GLU A 119 7.75 -7.21 -7.06
N PRO A 120 6.75 -6.88 -6.22
CA PRO A 120 6.52 -5.50 -5.78
C PRO A 120 7.73 -4.87 -5.09
N TRP A 121 8.51 -5.67 -4.36
CA TRP A 121 9.70 -5.24 -3.61
C TRP A 121 11.00 -5.23 -4.42
N LYS A 122 11.02 -5.67 -5.69
CA LYS A 122 12.25 -5.74 -6.49
C LYS A 122 12.54 -4.43 -7.21
N PHE A 123 13.56 -3.71 -6.75
CA PHE A 123 14.10 -2.55 -7.46
C PHE A 123 14.85 -2.97 -8.73
N THR A 124 14.77 -2.17 -9.80
CA THR A 124 15.69 -2.31 -10.93
C THR A 124 17.04 -1.71 -10.57
N ILE A 125 18.10 -2.07 -11.30
CA ILE A 125 19.45 -1.52 -11.09
C ILE A 125 19.44 0.03 -11.15
N GLY A 126 18.70 0.61 -12.10
CA GLY A 126 18.54 2.06 -12.21
C GLY A 126 17.84 2.67 -10.98
N GLN A 127 16.80 2.01 -10.46
CA GLN A 127 16.11 2.45 -9.25
C GLN A 127 16.99 2.29 -8.00
N MET A 128 17.81 1.23 -7.90
CA MET A 128 18.76 1.03 -6.80
C MET A 128 19.83 2.14 -6.78
N LEU A 129 20.34 2.53 -7.95
CA LEU A 129 21.33 3.61 -8.06
C LEU A 129 20.72 4.97 -7.65
N GLN A 130 19.47 5.24 -8.03
CA GLN A 130 18.78 6.47 -7.65
C GLN A 130 18.38 6.49 -6.16
N TYR A 131 18.01 5.34 -5.60
CA TYR A 131 17.52 5.21 -4.23
C TYR A 131 18.62 5.07 -3.19
N GLY A 132 19.81 4.67 -3.63
CA GLY A 132 20.89 4.19 -2.77
C GLY A 132 20.76 2.68 -2.59
N ILE A 133 21.86 1.96 -2.78
CA ILE A 133 21.86 0.49 -2.78
C ILE A 133 21.48 -0.05 -1.40
N ILE A 134 21.95 0.58 -0.32
CA ILE A 134 21.71 0.14 1.06
C ILE A 134 20.25 0.36 1.47
N THR A 135 19.70 1.53 1.17
CA THR A 135 18.28 1.89 1.39
C THR A 135 17.36 1.00 0.56
N ALA A 136 17.67 0.78 -0.72
CA ALA A 136 16.93 -0.14 -1.58
C ALA A 136 16.91 -1.55 -1.00
N TRP A 137 18.05 -2.04 -0.52
CA TRP A 137 18.15 -3.36 0.07
C TRP A 137 17.31 -3.48 1.36
N TRP A 138 17.38 -2.49 2.25
CA TRP A 138 16.59 -2.48 3.48
C TRP A 138 15.09 -2.44 3.22
N ASP A 139 14.63 -1.58 2.32
CA ASP A 139 13.19 -1.45 2.04
C ASP A 139 12.64 -2.60 1.20
N SER A 140 13.45 -3.18 0.30
CA SER A 140 13.10 -4.43 -0.37
C SER A 140 12.81 -5.53 0.66
N ARG A 141 13.65 -5.63 1.70
CA ARG A 141 13.51 -6.65 2.74
C ARG A 141 12.28 -6.42 3.62
N LYS A 142 12.05 -5.19 4.08
CA LYS A 142 10.85 -4.83 4.86
C LYS A 142 9.57 -5.07 4.06
N SER A 143 9.58 -4.66 2.80
CA SER A 143 8.42 -4.82 1.92
C SER A 143 8.14 -6.28 1.66
N ARG A 144 9.17 -7.09 1.39
CA ARG A 144 9.01 -8.54 1.25
C ARG A 144 8.31 -9.15 2.46
N LEU A 145 8.73 -8.82 3.68
CA LEU A 145 8.06 -9.28 4.92
C LEU A 145 6.59 -8.82 4.99
N ALA A 146 6.29 -7.59 4.57
CA ALA A 146 4.91 -7.11 4.51
C ALA A 146 4.08 -7.91 3.50
N TRP A 147 4.63 -8.25 2.33
CA TRP A 147 3.95 -9.05 1.31
C TRP A 147 3.80 -10.53 1.69
N GLU A 148 4.70 -11.06 2.52
CA GLU A 148 4.59 -12.42 3.09
C GLU A 148 3.35 -12.59 3.97
N PHE A 149 2.83 -11.52 4.59
CA PHE A 149 1.54 -11.54 5.31
C PHE A 149 0.42 -12.11 4.42
N PHE A 150 0.40 -11.77 3.14
CA PHE A 150 -0.57 -12.28 2.18
C PHE A 150 -0.18 -13.62 1.54
N GLY A 151 0.95 -14.21 1.93
CA GLY A 151 1.46 -15.48 1.41
C GLY A 151 2.18 -15.35 0.07
N ILE A 152 2.69 -14.16 -0.25
CA ILE A 152 3.40 -13.85 -1.50
C ILE A 152 4.91 -13.87 -1.18
N LYS A 153 5.69 -14.74 -1.85
CA LYS A 153 7.09 -15.03 -1.53
C LYS A 153 8.09 -14.51 -2.56
#